data_AF-A0A3B0WMH1-F1
#
_entry.id   AF-A0A3B0WMH1-F1
#
_cell.length_a   1.000
_cell.length_b   1.000
_cell.length_c   1.000
_cell.angle_alpha   90.00
_cell.angle_beta   90.00
_cell.angle_gamma   90.00
#
_symmetry.space_group_name_H-M   'P 1'
#
loop_
_entity.id
_entity.type
_entity.pdbx_description
1 polymer ?
#
loop_
_entity_poly.entity_id
_entity_poly.type
_entity_poly.pdbx_seq_one_letter_code
_entity_poly.pdbx_strand_id
1 'polypeptide(L)'
;MSVKINIETLSKMTLKHRFLYAVSTGALGAVDDRGIIVTAKQFRLYFNDIQGLYTTSFLPAATIEIGQNSISHTKFVFRLSKGIYRVHEDAIEAFIALYQLNHQDKSSKDPINNKKTHISETC
;
A
#
# COMPACT_ATOMS: atom_id res chain seq x y z
N MET A 1 -5.52 2.13 -17.11
CA MET A 1 -4.37 2.96 -16.71
C MET A 1 -3.41 2.09 -15.91
N SER A 2 -2.24 1.76 -16.45
CA SER A 2 -1.26 0.93 -15.73
C SER A 2 -0.33 1.85 -14.94
N VAL A 3 -0.46 1.82 -13.61
CA VAL A 3 0.44 2.55 -12.70
C VAL A 3 1.81 1.85 -12.74
N LYS A 4 2.80 2.46 -13.41
CA LYS A 4 4.18 1.99 -13.38
C LYS A 4 4.82 2.41 -12.05
N ILE A 5 5.00 1.44 -11.16
CA ILE A 5 5.63 1.63 -9.85
C ILE A 5 7.16 1.60 -9.99
N ASN A 6 7.83 2.54 -9.33
CA ASN A 6 9.28 2.53 -9.18
C ASN A 6 9.69 1.53 -8.08
N ILE A 7 10.62 0.63 -8.40
CA ILE A 7 11.05 -0.49 -7.54
C ILE A 7 11.77 0.03 -6.28
N GLU A 8 12.41 1.20 -6.34
CA GLU A 8 13.04 1.85 -5.17
C GLU A 8 12.02 2.31 -4.11
N THR A 9 10.80 2.66 -4.52
CA THR A 9 9.73 2.98 -3.55
C THR A 9 9.18 1.74 -2.87
N LEU A 10 9.25 0.56 -3.51
CA LEU A 10 8.81 -0.71 -2.90
C LEU A 10 9.75 -1.20 -1.80
N SER A 11 11.06 -0.95 -1.90
CA SER A 11 12.03 -1.42 -0.89
C SER A 11 11.93 -0.67 0.46
N LYS A 12 11.32 0.52 0.48
CA LYS A 12 10.98 1.26 1.72
C LYS A 12 9.59 0.95 2.29
N MET A 13 8.77 0.15 1.61
CA MET A 13 7.41 -0.16 2.07
C MET A 13 7.41 -1.21 3.18
N THR A 14 6.73 -0.90 4.28
CA THR A 14 6.41 -1.87 5.33
C THR A 14 5.56 -3.02 4.77
N LEU A 15 5.54 -4.16 5.45
CA LEU A 15 4.71 -5.30 5.04
C LEU A 15 3.21 -4.94 4.95
N LYS A 16 2.72 -4.06 5.83
CA LYS A 16 1.35 -3.52 5.73
C LYS A 16 1.11 -2.82 4.39
N HIS A 17 2.03 -1.95 3.96
CA HIS A 17 1.89 -1.26 2.68
C HIS A 17 1.94 -2.24 1.51
N ARG A 18 2.88 -3.19 1.53
CA ARG A 18 2.97 -4.23 0.49
C ARG A 18 1.69 -5.08 0.43
N PHE A 19 1.12 -5.42 1.59
CA PHE A 19 -0.14 -6.14 1.69
C PHE A 19 -1.32 -5.36 1.12
N LEU A 20 -1.53 -4.12 1.58
CA LEU A 20 -2.63 -3.28 1.11
C LEU A 20 -2.51 -2.96 -0.37
N TYR A 21 -1.28 -2.78 -0.88
CA TYR A 21 -1.02 -2.64 -2.31
C TYR A 21 -1.44 -3.87 -3.11
N ALA A 22 -1.00 -5.06 -2.68
CA ALA A 22 -1.33 -6.31 -3.36
C ALA A 22 -2.84 -6.57 -3.36
N VAL A 23 -3.52 -6.21 -2.27
CA VAL A 23 -4.97 -6.29 -2.13
C VAL A 23 -5.68 -5.29 -3.06
N SER A 24 -5.26 -4.01 -3.05
CA SER A 24 -5.90 -2.96 -3.86
C SER A 24 -5.72 -3.15 -5.37
N THR A 25 -4.64 -3.82 -5.77
CA THR A 25 -4.36 -4.14 -7.18
C THR A 25 -5.00 -5.46 -7.64
N GLY A 26 -5.60 -6.23 -6.73
CA GLY A 26 -6.15 -7.55 -7.02
C GLY A 26 -5.09 -8.65 -7.18
N ALA A 27 -3.82 -8.37 -6.86
CA ALA A 27 -2.74 -9.36 -6.89
C ALA A 27 -2.82 -10.35 -5.72
N LEU A 28 -3.49 -9.98 -4.62
CA LEU A 28 -3.68 -10.82 -3.44
C LEU A 28 -5.13 -10.77 -2.95
N GLY A 29 -5.72 -11.97 -2.74
CA GLY A 29 -7.08 -12.12 -2.26
C GLY A 29 -8.10 -12.27 -3.39
N ALA A 30 -9.36 -12.46 -3.01
CA ALA A 30 -10.51 -12.51 -3.91
C ALA A 30 -11.56 -11.51 -3.44
N VAL A 31 -12.18 -10.82 -4.40
CA VAL A 31 -13.32 -9.93 -4.12
C VAL A 31 -14.57 -10.80 -3.95
N ASP A 32 -15.33 -10.51 -2.90
CA ASP A 32 -16.64 -11.08 -2.62
C ASP A 32 -17.65 -9.94 -2.38
N ASP A 33 -18.94 -10.26 -2.27
CA ASP A 33 -20.04 -9.30 -2.07
C ASP A 33 -19.85 -8.40 -0.83
N ARG A 34 -18.99 -8.82 0.10
CA ARG A 34 -18.74 -8.16 1.38
C ARG A 34 -17.35 -7.56 1.52
N GLY A 35 -16.55 -7.52 0.44
CA GLY A 35 -15.18 -6.98 0.42
C GLY A 35 -14.13 -8.01 0.02
N ILE A 36 -12.85 -7.72 0.32
CA ILE A 36 -11.73 -8.56 -0.14
C ILE A 36 -11.36 -9.60 0.92
N ILE A 37 -11.40 -10.87 0.51
CA ILE A 37 -11.04 -12.03 1.33
C ILE A 37 -9.61 -12.48 0.98
N VAL A 38 -8.78 -12.63 2.02
CA VAL A 38 -7.42 -13.14 1.92
C VAL A 38 -7.28 -14.37 2.81
N THR A 39 -6.76 -15.45 2.25
CA THR A 39 -6.40 -16.64 3.03
C THR A 39 -4.93 -16.57 3.49
N ALA A 40 -4.65 -17.15 4.66
CA ALA A 40 -3.28 -17.30 5.16
C ALA A 40 -2.39 -18.07 4.18
N LYS A 41 -2.95 -19.01 3.42
CA LYS A 41 -2.22 -19.74 2.37
C LYS A 41 -1.79 -18.81 1.24
N GLN A 42 -2.72 -18.02 0.69
CA GLN A 42 -2.40 -17.03 -0.35
C GLN A 42 -1.36 -16.02 0.14
N PHE A 43 -1.54 -15.49 1.35
CA PHE A 43 -0.61 -14.54 1.94
C PHE A 43 0.83 -15.10 2.00
N ARG A 44 1.00 -16.33 2.51
CA ARG A 44 2.32 -16.97 2.61
C ARG A 44 2.96 -17.26 1.26
N LEU A 45 2.15 -17.64 0.26
CA LEU A 45 2.65 -17.88 -1.09
C LEU A 45 3.08 -16.57 -1.76
N TYR A 46 2.32 -15.49 -1.55
CA TYR A 46 2.62 -14.17 -2.12
C TYR A 46 3.83 -13.52 -1.46
N PHE A 47 3.94 -13.60 -0.14
CA PHE A 47 5.05 -13.05 0.65
C PHE A 47 6.08 -14.11 1.03
N ASN A 48 6.43 -14.97 0.08
CA ASN A 48 7.42 -16.03 0.30
C ASN A 48 8.85 -15.50 0.48
N ASP A 49 9.08 -14.23 0.12
CA ASP A 49 10.34 -13.51 0.28
C ASP A 49 10.63 -13.14 1.74
N ILE A 50 9.59 -13.15 2.59
CA ILE A 50 9.70 -12.78 3.99
C ILE A 50 10.00 -14.02 4.82
N GLN A 51 11.18 -14.04 5.43
CA GLN A 51 11.62 -15.18 6.22
C GLN A 51 10.89 -15.30 7.57
N GLY A 52 10.63 -16.54 7.97
CA GLY A 52 10.34 -16.92 9.36
C GLY A 52 8.89 -16.78 9.82
N LEU A 53 8.71 -16.81 11.15
CA LEU A 53 7.42 -16.82 11.84
C LEU A 53 6.58 -15.56 11.57
N TYR A 54 7.19 -14.47 11.09
CA TYR A 54 6.52 -13.20 10.87
C TYR A 54 5.39 -13.31 9.83
N THR A 55 5.56 -14.12 8.78
CA THR A 55 4.51 -14.38 7.78
C THR A 55 3.32 -15.14 8.36
N THR A 56 3.55 -15.95 9.40
CA THR A 56 2.50 -16.72 10.08
C THR A 56 1.73 -15.89 11.11
N SER A 57 2.38 -14.87 11.69
CA SER A 57 1.82 -14.03 12.75
C SER A 57 1.19 -12.73 12.24
N PHE A 58 1.50 -12.30 11.02
CA PHE A 58 1.04 -11.01 10.48
C PHE A 58 -0.49 -10.86 10.48
N LEU A 59 -1.23 -11.78 9.84
CA LEU A 59 -2.70 -11.69 9.75
C LEU A 59 -3.40 -11.84 11.12
N PRO A 60 -2.99 -12.78 11.99
CA PRO A 60 -3.48 -12.81 13.37
C PRO A 60 -3.25 -11.51 14.14
N ALA A 61 -2.04 -10.93 14.05
CA ALA A 61 -1.72 -9.68 14.72
C ALA A 61 -2.52 -8.50 14.14
N ALA A 62 -2.80 -8.53 12.83
CA ALA A 62 -3.57 -7.54 12.12
C ALA A 62 -5.09 -7.57 12.40
N THR A 63 -5.55 -8.59 13.13
CA THR A 63 -6.97 -8.84 13.35
C THR A 63 -7.58 -7.85 14.32
N ILE A 64 -8.63 -7.15 13.88
CA ILE A 64 -9.49 -6.28 14.68
C ILE A 64 -10.16 -7.14 15.76
N GLU A 65 -10.06 -6.68 17.00
CA GLU A 65 -10.56 -7.39 18.17
C GLU A 65 -12.07 -7.25 18.30
N ILE A 66 -12.70 -8.23 18.97
CA ILE A 66 -14.15 -8.22 19.19
C ILE A 66 -14.50 -7.00 20.05
N GLY A 67 -15.46 -6.19 19.56
CA GLY A 67 -15.87 -4.95 20.20
C GLY A 67 -15.15 -3.70 19.68
N GLN A 68 -14.12 -3.86 18.85
CA GLN A 68 -13.50 -2.75 18.13
C GLN A 68 -14.10 -2.63 16.73
N ASN A 69 -14.73 -1.49 16.45
CA ASN A 69 -15.35 -1.21 15.15
C ASN A 69 -14.48 -0.35 14.23
N SER A 70 -13.39 0.23 14.75
CA SER A 70 -12.50 1.11 13.99
C SER A 70 -11.17 0.44 13.68
N ILE A 71 -10.64 0.72 12.49
CA ILE A 71 -9.29 0.31 12.11
C ILE A 71 -8.22 1.11 12.86
N SER A 72 -7.03 0.54 13.00
CA SER A 72 -5.84 1.22 13.50
C SER A 72 -4.63 0.92 12.63
N HIS A 73 -3.47 1.47 13.00
CA HIS A 73 -2.22 1.17 12.30
C HIS A 73 -1.95 -0.33 12.23
N THR A 74 -2.18 -1.05 13.34
CA THR A 74 -1.89 -2.48 13.45
C THR A 74 -3.12 -3.35 13.32
N LYS A 75 -4.35 -2.83 13.37
CA LYS A 75 -5.60 -3.61 13.35
C LYS A 75 -6.46 -3.21 12.16
N PHE A 76 -6.55 -4.05 11.14
CA PHE A 76 -7.22 -3.68 9.88
C PHE A 76 -7.81 -4.86 9.09
N VAL A 77 -7.81 -6.07 9.64
CA VAL A 77 -8.51 -7.22 9.06
C VAL A 77 -9.50 -7.82 10.04
N PHE A 78 -10.60 -8.39 9.54
CA PHE A 78 -11.50 -9.22 10.32
C PHE A 78 -11.16 -10.69 10.08
N ARG A 79 -11.07 -11.48 11.16
CA ARG A 79 -10.93 -12.93 11.03
C ARG A 79 -12.32 -13.54 10.88
N LEU A 80 -12.59 -14.17 9.73
CA LEU A 80 -13.86 -14.84 9.47
C LEU A 80 -13.85 -16.29 9.98
N SER A 81 -12.72 -16.98 9.80
CA SER A 81 -12.51 -18.34 10.29
C SER A 81 -11.01 -18.63 10.43
N LYS A 82 -10.64 -19.89 10.70
CA LYS A 82 -9.21 -20.26 10.81
C LYS A 82 -8.53 -20.08 9.46
N GLY A 83 -7.64 -19.08 9.38
CA GLY A 83 -6.83 -18.81 8.19
C GLY A 83 -7.56 -18.05 7.08
N ILE A 84 -8.75 -17.52 7.33
CA ILE A 84 -9.52 -16.71 6.38
C ILE A 84 -9.79 -15.35 7.01
N TYR A 85 -9.39 -14.29 6.31
CA TYR A 85 -9.46 -12.92 6.77
C TYR A 85 -10.13 -12.05 5.72
N ARG A 86 -10.89 -11.06 6.17
CA ARG A 86 -11.46 -10.00 5.33
C ARG A 86 -10.72 -8.70 5.61
N VAL A 87 -10.30 -8.00 4.57
CA VAL A 87 -9.66 -6.69 4.73
C VAL A 87 -10.73 -5.63 4.97
N HIS A 88 -10.51 -4.73 5.93
CA HIS A 88 -11.42 -3.62 6.17
C HIS A 88 -11.34 -2.60 5.03
N GLU A 89 -12.49 -2.10 4.57
CA GLU A 89 -12.60 -1.14 3.46
C GLU A 89 -11.82 0.15 3.73
N ASP A 90 -12.03 0.78 4.90
CA ASP A 90 -11.29 1.97 5.33
C ASP A 90 -9.76 1.81 5.23
N ALA A 91 -9.23 0.59 5.42
CA ALA A 91 -7.79 0.37 5.35
C ALA A 91 -7.28 0.44 3.91
N ILE A 92 -8.09 0.00 2.96
CA ILE A 92 -7.83 0.08 1.52
C ILE A 92 -7.99 1.53 1.07
N GLU A 93 -9.07 2.20 1.47
CA GLU A 93 -9.33 3.60 1.11
C GLU A 93 -8.26 4.54 1.64
N ALA A 94 -7.91 4.43 2.93
CA ALA A 94 -6.85 5.24 3.53
C ALA A 94 -5.50 4.99 2.84
N PHE A 95 -5.22 3.74 2.45
CA PHE A 95 -4.04 3.42 1.66
C PHE A 95 -4.07 4.10 0.29
N ILE A 96 -5.16 3.97 -0.46
CA ILE A 96 -5.29 4.58 -1.79
C ILE A 96 -5.15 6.11 -1.71
N ALA A 97 -5.80 6.75 -0.74
CA ALA A 97 -5.71 8.19 -0.52
C ALA A 97 -4.26 8.64 -0.26
N LEU A 98 -3.53 7.94 0.60
CA LEU A 98 -2.11 8.22 0.86
C LEU A 98 -1.25 8.05 -0.40
N TYR A 99 -1.54 7.06 -1.23
CA TYR A 99 -0.77 6.83 -2.46
C TYR A 99 -1.05 7.90 -3.51
N GLN A 100 -2.32 8.29 -3.67
CA GLN A 100 -2.70 9.35 -4.62
C GLN A 100 -2.06 10.70 -4.28
N LEU A 101 -2.01 11.06 -2.99
CA LEU A 101 -1.38 12.31 -2.53
C LEU A 101 0.13 12.33 -2.81
N ASN A 102 0.82 11.21 -2.60
CA ASN A 102 2.27 11.11 -2.84
C ASN A 102 2.65 11.11 -4.33
N HIS A 103 1.69 10.90 -5.24
CA HIS A 103 1.90 10.92 -6.69
C HIS A 103 1.51 12.25 -7.38
N GLN A 104 1.00 13.24 -6.62
CA GLN A 104 0.70 14.58 -7.16
C GLN A 104 1.87 15.58 -7.01
N ASP A 105 2.92 15.29 -6.23
CA ASP A 105 3.96 16.27 -5.84
C ASP A 105 5.32 16.08 -6.55
N LYS A 106 5.36 15.51 -7.77
CA LYS A 106 6.60 15.41 -8.57
C LYS A 106 6.45 15.88 -10.02
N SER A 107 5.67 16.92 -10.25
CA SER A 107 5.67 17.65 -11.53
C SER A 107 6.13 19.12 -11.42
N SER A 108 6.68 19.58 -10.30
CA SER A 108 7.19 20.96 -10.19
C SER A 108 8.39 21.08 -9.25
N LYS A 109 9.55 20.55 -9.67
CA LYS A 109 10.86 21.05 -9.21
C LYS A 109 11.86 21.01 -10.35
N ASP A 110 11.73 21.93 -11.30
CA ASP A 110 12.90 22.43 -12.02
C ASP A 110 13.40 23.68 -11.29
N PRO A 111 14.60 23.65 -10.67
CA PRO A 111 15.30 24.86 -10.30
C PRO A 111 16.09 25.34 -11.52
N ILE A 112 15.53 26.21 -12.35
CA ILE A 112 16.33 26.94 -13.36
C ILE A 112 16.78 28.27 -12.74
N ASN A 113 17.91 28.18 -12.06
CA ASN A 113 18.76 29.31 -11.67
C ASN A 113 19.52 29.81 -12.92
N ASN A 114 19.19 31.03 -13.34
CA ASN A 114 20.07 32.09 -13.84
C ASN A 114 21.15 31.74 -14.91
N LYS A 115 20.91 32.17 -16.16
CA LYS A 115 21.98 32.49 -17.11
C LYS A 115 21.87 33.94 -17.57
N LYS A 116 22.79 34.75 -17.05
CA LYS A 116 23.27 36.02 -17.59
C LYS A 116 23.57 35.86 -19.08
N THR A 117 23.00 36.69 -19.94
CA THR A 117 23.51 36.89 -21.31
C THR A 117 23.46 38.38 -21.64
N HIS A 118 24.66 38.94 -21.74
CA HIS A 118 24.98 40.21 -22.36
C HIS A 118 24.45 40.21 -23.80
N ILE A 119 23.73 41.25 -24.21
CA ILE A 119 23.75 41.73 -25.59
C ILE A 119 23.73 43.27 -25.56
N SER A 120 24.84 43.80 -26.02
CA SER A 120 25.05 45.15 -26.53
C SER A 120 24.28 45.37 -27.82
N GLU A 121 23.86 46.62 -28.08
CA GLU A 121 23.81 47.37 -29.36
C GLU A 121 22.78 48.50 -29.19
N THR A 122 23.18 49.76 -29.05
CA THR A 122 23.59 50.72 -30.10
C THR A 122 22.46 51.03 -31.09
N CYS A 123 21.77 52.15 -30.86
CA CYS A 123 21.43 53.18 -31.85
C CYS A 123 21.07 54.48 -31.12
#